data_AF-A0A0D5C4A8-F1
#
_entry.id   AF-A0A0D5C4A8-F1
#
_cell.length_a   1.000
_cell.length_b   1.000
_cell.length_c   1.000
_cell.angle_alpha   90.00
_cell.angle_beta   90.00
_cell.angle_gamma   90.00
#
_symmetry.space_group_name_H-M   'P 1'
#
loop_
_entity.id
_entity.type
_entity.pdbx_description
1 polymer ?
#
loop_
_entity_poly.entity_id
_entity_poly.type
_entity_poly.pdbx_seq_one_letter_code
_entity_poly.pdbx_strand_id
1 'polypeptide(L)'
;MNLIFSSSFKKGLSYATFTLMVVYVFGLVNIEYSSLGISEPLFEITKEIVVFFDVIFWIIVSLLTVELFIAYLKVRDAKTFVKKYWLEILLLVFMPVFAGFKILKLSLKVLKQLKVGKSVFKIIQKLKKSK
;
A
#
# COMPACT_ATOMS: atom_id res chain seq x y z
N MET A 1 -15.48 -27.63 -16.74
CA MET A 1 -14.54 -26.54 -16.41
C MET A 1 -13.61 -26.99 -15.28
N ASN A 2 -12.75 -27.99 -15.54
CA ASN A 2 -11.96 -28.70 -14.50
C ASN A 2 -10.44 -28.65 -14.73
N LEU A 3 -9.94 -27.76 -15.61
CA LEU A 3 -8.56 -27.84 -16.11
C LEU A 3 -7.65 -26.64 -15.80
N ILE A 4 -8.14 -25.55 -15.21
CA ILE A 4 -7.37 -24.29 -15.30
C ILE A 4 -6.37 -24.09 -14.14
N PHE A 5 -6.54 -24.74 -12.98
CA PHE A 5 -5.61 -24.54 -11.86
C PHE A 5 -5.34 -25.83 -11.08
N SER A 6 -4.21 -26.46 -11.40
CA SER A 6 -3.68 -27.60 -10.65
C SER A 6 -3.46 -27.21 -9.18
N SER A 7 -3.54 -28.20 -8.28
CA SER A 7 -3.27 -27.98 -6.84
C SER A 7 -1.89 -27.35 -6.62
N SER A 8 -0.90 -27.73 -7.43
CA SER A 8 0.45 -27.18 -7.42
C SER A 8 0.51 -25.71 -7.82
N PHE A 9 -0.25 -25.28 -8.83
CA PHE A 9 -0.30 -23.87 -9.20
C PHE A 9 -0.87 -23.01 -8.08
N LYS A 10 -1.95 -23.46 -7.43
CA LYS A 10 -2.53 -22.74 -6.28
C LYS A 10 -1.53 -22.57 -5.14
N LYS A 11 -0.80 -23.65 -4.80
CA LYS A 11 0.25 -23.59 -3.78
C LYS A 11 1.35 -22.62 -4.18
N GLY A 12 1.82 -22.67 -5.43
CA GLY A 12 2.83 -21.75 -5.96
C GLY A 12 2.39 -20.29 -5.89
N LEU A 13 1.15 -20.00 -6.27
CA LEU A 13 0.55 -18.66 -6.19
C LEU A 13 0.54 -18.17 -4.74
N SER A 14 0.06 -19.00 -3.81
CA SER A 14 -0.03 -18.66 -2.40
C SER A 14 1.35 -18.38 -1.77
N TYR A 15 2.35 -19.23 -2.09
CA TYR A 15 3.72 -19.01 -1.64
C TYR A 15 4.34 -17.73 -2.22
N ALA A 16 4.14 -17.47 -3.52
CA ALA A 16 4.62 -16.25 -4.15
C ALA A 16 4.00 -15.00 -3.52
N THR A 17 2.68 -15.00 -3.30
CA THR A 17 1.97 -13.93 -2.59
C THR A 17 2.54 -13.73 -1.19
N PHE A 18 2.74 -14.81 -0.43
CA PHE A 18 3.29 -14.73 0.93
C PHE A 18 4.71 -14.17 0.95
N THR A 19 5.60 -14.66 0.08
CA THR A 19 6.97 -14.14 -0.01
C THR A 19 7.00 -12.66 -0.36
N LEU A 20 6.20 -12.24 -1.34
CA LEU A 20 6.08 -10.83 -1.69
C LEU A 20 5.53 -9.99 -0.54
N MET A 21 4.56 -10.49 0.22
CA MET A 21 4.06 -9.80 1.41
C MET A 21 5.14 -9.59 2.46
N VAL A 22 5.95 -10.61 2.75
CA VAL A 22 7.05 -10.49 3.70
C VAL A 22 8.02 -9.40 3.23
N VAL A 23 8.46 -9.47 1.97
CA VAL A 23 9.34 -8.45 1.37
C VAL A 23 8.72 -7.06 1.47
N TYR A 24 7.44 -6.92 1.13
CA TYR A 24 6.71 -5.67 1.18
C TYR A 24 6.61 -5.09 2.60
N VAL A 25 6.36 -5.92 3.61
CA VAL A 25 6.31 -5.47 5.01
C VAL A 25 7.66 -4.90 5.46
N PHE A 26 8.77 -5.57 5.14
CA PHE A 26 10.11 -5.04 5.45
C PHE A 26 10.37 -3.72 4.74
N GLY A 27 10.02 -3.61 3.44
CA GLY A 27 10.14 -2.37 2.70
C GLY A 27 9.28 -1.25 3.28
N LEU A 28 8.06 -1.56 3.68
CA LEU A 28 7.13 -0.59 4.26
C LEU A 28 7.62 -0.09 5.62
N VAL A 29 8.15 -0.97 6.48
CA VAL A 29 8.78 -0.57 7.74
C VAL A 29 9.96 0.37 7.49
N ASN A 30 10.79 0.08 6.48
CA ASN A 30 11.90 0.94 6.12
C ASN A 30 11.43 2.31 5.58
N ILE A 31 10.45 2.33 4.68
CA ILE A 31 9.95 3.56 4.04
C ILE A 31 9.19 4.45 5.04
N GLU A 32 8.37 3.86 5.91
CA GLU A 32 7.54 4.56 6.88
C GLU A 32 8.18 4.61 8.27
N TYR A 33 9.50 4.45 8.38
CA TYR A 33 10.26 4.39 9.65
C TYR A 33 9.87 5.50 10.65
N SER A 34 9.77 6.75 10.17
CA SER A 34 9.39 7.91 10.99
C SER A 34 7.97 7.81 11.55
N SER A 35 7.05 7.19 10.80
CA SER A 35 5.67 6.96 11.23
C SER A 35 5.56 5.86 12.29
N LEU A 36 6.55 4.97 12.34
CA LEU A 36 6.66 3.89 13.31
C LEU A 36 7.43 4.29 14.57
N GLY A 37 7.85 5.57 14.68
CA GLY A 37 8.65 6.05 15.81
C GLY A 37 10.12 5.63 15.74
N ILE A 38 10.59 5.16 14.59
CA ILE A 38 11.98 4.79 14.36
C ILE A 38 12.75 6.05 13.93
N SER A 39 13.92 6.28 14.52
CA SER A 39 14.72 7.50 14.31
C SER A 39 15.31 7.60 12.92
N GLU A 40 15.71 6.46 12.35
CA GLU A 40 16.41 6.37 11.07
C GLU A 40 15.97 5.13 10.28
N PRO A 41 16.04 5.16 8.94
CA PRO A 41 15.72 3.99 8.14
C PRO A 41 16.83 2.93 8.25
N LEU A 42 16.46 1.66 8.11
CA LEU A 42 17.40 0.53 8.08
C LEU A 42 18.32 0.57 6.85
N PHE A 43 17.81 1.09 5.73
CA PHE A 43 18.55 1.27 4.48
C PHE A 43 18.18 2.59 3.81
N GLU A 44 19.08 3.13 2.99
CA GLU A 44 18.88 4.38 2.27
C GLU A 44 17.61 4.34 1.40
N ILE A 45 16.74 5.35 1.57
CA ILE A 45 15.47 5.44 0.85
C ILE A 45 15.67 6.32 -0.40
N THR A 46 15.94 5.69 -1.54
CA THR A 46 15.92 6.39 -2.83
C THR A 46 14.51 6.41 -3.42
N LYS A 47 14.25 7.34 -4.35
CA LYS A 47 12.96 7.40 -5.06
C LYS A 47 12.66 6.10 -5.82
N GLU A 48 13.68 5.48 -6.39
CA GLU A 48 13.59 4.22 -7.13
C GLU A 48 13.10 3.07 -6.24
N ILE A 49 13.61 3.00 -5.00
CA ILE A 49 13.19 2.00 -4.02
C ILE A 49 11.71 2.18 -3.67
N VAL A 50 11.25 3.43 -3.48
CA VAL A 50 9.83 3.71 -3.19
C VAL A 50 8.94 3.26 -4.34
N VAL A 51 9.31 3.58 -5.59
CA VAL A 51 8.56 3.15 -6.78
C VAL A 51 8.57 1.63 -6.91
N PHE A 52 9.69 0.97 -6.66
CA PHE A 52 9.80 -0.48 -6.68
C PHE A 52 8.84 -1.15 -5.69
N PHE A 53 8.76 -0.65 -4.45
CA PHE A 53 7.82 -1.16 -3.45
C PHE A 53 6.35 -0.86 -3.77
N ASP A 54 6.06 0.27 -4.43
CA ASP A 54 4.71 0.57 -4.93
C ASP A 54 4.32 -0.41 -6.06
N VAL A 55 5.26 -0.81 -6.94
CA VAL A 55 5.01 -1.86 -7.95
C VAL A 55 4.77 -3.22 -7.28
N ILE A 56 5.59 -3.61 -6.28
CA ILE A 56 5.38 -4.85 -5.51
C ILE A 56 3.99 -4.87 -4.88
N PHE A 57 3.56 -3.76 -4.30
CA PHE A 57 2.22 -3.64 -3.72
C PHE A 57 1.13 -4.00 -4.75
N TRP A 58 1.17 -3.41 -5.95
CA TRP A 58 0.19 -3.69 -7.00
C TRP A 58 0.24 -5.14 -7.49
N ILE A 59 1.44 -5.74 -7.56
CA ILE A 59 1.59 -7.16 -7.88
C ILE A 59 0.88 -8.01 -6.82
N ILE A 60 1.10 -7.73 -5.53
CA ILE A 60 0.45 -8.48 -4.44
C ILE A 60 -1.08 -8.35 -4.52
N VAL A 61 -1.61 -7.15 -4.72
CA VAL A 61 -3.05 -6.89 -4.89
C VAL A 61 -3.61 -7.73 -6.05
N SER A 62 -2.92 -7.74 -7.18
CA SER A 62 -3.31 -8.52 -8.36
C SER A 62 -3.32 -10.03 -8.05
N LEU A 63 -2.27 -10.55 -7.39
CA LEU A 63 -2.16 -11.96 -7.03
C LEU A 63 -3.27 -12.39 -6.07
N LEU A 64 -3.51 -11.62 -5.00
CA LEU A 64 -4.60 -11.84 -4.04
C LEU A 64 -5.96 -11.86 -4.72
N THR A 65 -6.21 -10.91 -5.63
CA THR A 65 -7.46 -10.82 -6.37
C THR A 65 -7.68 -12.06 -7.23
N VAL A 66 -6.66 -12.51 -7.95
CA VAL A 66 -6.72 -13.73 -8.77
C VAL A 66 -6.95 -14.96 -7.89
N GLU A 67 -6.27 -15.07 -6.74
CA GLU A 67 -6.42 -16.19 -5.81
C GLU A 67 -7.85 -16.28 -5.25
N LEU A 68 -8.40 -15.16 -4.79
CA LEU A 68 -9.77 -15.04 -4.31
C LEU A 68 -10.80 -15.32 -5.41
N PHE A 69 -10.56 -14.83 -6.63
CA PHE A 69 -11.44 -15.08 -7.77
C PHE A 69 -11.51 -16.58 -8.10
N ILE A 70 -10.36 -17.26 -8.17
CA ILE A 70 -10.31 -18.70 -8.41
C ILE A 70 -10.96 -19.47 -7.24
N ALA A 71 -10.78 -19.01 -6.01
CA ALA A 71 -11.42 -19.59 -4.84
C ALA A 71 -12.96 -19.45 -4.89
N TYR A 72 -13.47 -18.29 -5.27
CA TYR A 72 -14.90 -18.04 -5.43
C TYR A 72 -15.52 -18.93 -6.51
N LEU A 73 -14.87 -19.03 -7.67
CA LEU A 73 -15.32 -19.90 -8.77
C LEU A 73 -15.43 -21.38 -8.38
N LYS A 74 -14.64 -21.84 -7.39
CA LYS A 74 -14.71 -23.22 -6.87
C LYS A 74 -15.80 -23.41 -5.82
N VAL A 75 -16.04 -22.42 -4.94
CA VAL A 75 -17.06 -22.54 -3.89
C VAL A 75 -18.47 -22.29 -4.45
N ARG A 76 -18.63 -21.30 -5.34
CA ARG A 76 -19.90 -20.87 -5.95
C ARG A 76 -21.01 -20.49 -4.96
N ASP A 77 -20.67 -20.31 -3.69
CA ASP A 77 -21.56 -19.82 -2.64
C ASP A 77 -20.89 -18.66 -1.90
N ALA A 78 -21.53 -17.50 -1.90
CA ALA A 78 -20.94 -16.27 -1.34
C ALA A 78 -20.75 -16.36 0.18
N LYS A 79 -21.71 -16.96 0.90
CA LYS A 79 -21.66 -17.06 2.37
C LYS A 79 -20.52 -17.95 2.83
N THR A 80 -20.36 -19.12 2.21
CA THR A 80 -19.29 -20.06 2.50
C THR A 80 -17.93 -19.52 2.05
N PHE A 81 -17.88 -18.83 0.91
CA PHE A 81 -16.67 -18.18 0.43
C PHE A 81 -16.16 -17.12 1.40
N VAL A 82 -17.02 -16.18 1.82
CA VAL A 82 -16.63 -15.12 2.77
C VAL A 82 -16.18 -15.73 4.09
N LYS A 83 -16.90 -16.71 4.65
CA LYS A 83 -16.48 -17.37 5.90
C LYS A 83 -15.12 -18.06 5.78
N LYS A 84 -14.82 -18.64 4.63
CA LYS A 84 -13.57 -19.39 4.41
C LYS A 84 -12.37 -18.50 4.11
N TYR A 85 -12.58 -17.38 3.40
CA TYR A 85 -11.51 -16.50 2.90
C TYR A 85 -11.60 -15.08 3.50
N TRP A 86 -12.15 -14.95 4.71
CA TRP A 86 -12.44 -13.65 5.32
C TRP A 86 -11.17 -12.82 5.55
N LEU A 87 -10.04 -13.44 5.91
CA LEU A 87 -8.77 -12.76 6.15
C LEU A 87 -8.19 -12.17 4.87
N GLU A 88 -8.20 -12.93 3.79
CA GLU A 88 -7.68 -12.52 2.49
C GLU A 88 -8.55 -11.41 1.88
N ILE A 89 -9.88 -11.51 2.04
CA ILE A 89 -10.81 -10.45 1.66
C ILE A 89 -10.53 -9.18 2.48
N LEU A 90 -10.38 -9.32 3.79
CA LEU A 90 -10.09 -8.20 4.69
C LEU A 90 -8.78 -7.51 4.29
N LEU A 91 -7.74 -8.29 4.01
CA LEU A 91 -6.44 -7.78 3.58
C LEU A 91 -6.53 -7.05 2.23
N LEU A 92 -7.24 -7.63 1.25
CA LEU A 92 -7.45 -7.01 -0.05
C LEU A 92 -8.20 -5.66 0.06
N VAL A 93 -9.18 -5.56 0.97
CA VAL A 93 -9.92 -4.33 1.21
C VAL A 93 -9.07 -3.29 1.96
N PHE A 94 -8.24 -3.71 2.90
CA PHE A 94 -7.37 -2.78 3.64
C PHE A 94 -6.18 -2.28 2.82
N MET A 95 -5.68 -3.04 1.86
CA MET A 95 -4.54 -2.62 1.03
C MET A 95 -4.74 -1.24 0.35
N PRO A 96 -5.84 -0.99 -0.37
CA PRO A 96 -6.16 0.33 -0.92
C PRO A 96 -6.26 1.42 0.14
N VAL A 97 -6.73 1.10 1.35
CA VAL A 97 -6.80 2.04 2.47
C VAL A 97 -5.39 2.47 2.89
N PHE A 98 -4.45 1.53 3.00
CA PHE A 98 -3.04 1.85 3.27
C PHE A 98 -2.40 2.73 2.18
N ALA A 99 -2.71 2.48 0.91
CA ALA A 99 -2.28 3.35 -0.18
C ALA A 99 -2.94 4.76 -0.10
N GLY A 100 -4.22 4.82 0.26
CA GLY A 100 -4.96 6.07 0.48
C GLY A 100 -4.39 6.92 1.62
N PHE A 101 -3.90 6.30 2.70
CA PHE A 101 -3.24 7.01 3.80
C PHE A 101 -1.94 7.70 3.37
N LYS A 102 -1.17 7.11 2.44
CA LYS A 102 0.00 7.77 1.82
C LYS A 102 -0.42 9.06 1.10
N ILE A 103 -1.51 9.02 0.32
CA ILE A 103 -2.05 10.19 -0.40
C ILE A 103 -2.52 11.26 0.58
N LEU A 104 -3.23 10.87 1.65
CA LEU A 104 -3.66 11.78 2.70
C LEU A 104 -2.47 12.48 3.36
N LYS A 105 -1.40 11.76 3.73
CA LYS A 105 -0.17 12.38 4.26
C LYS A 105 0.47 13.35 3.28
N LEU A 106 0.51 13.02 1.99
CA LEU A 106 1.04 13.89 0.95
C LEU A 106 0.21 15.19 0.86
N SER A 107 -1.11 15.06 0.85
CA SER A 107 -2.03 16.21 0.79
C SER A 107 -1.90 17.11 2.02
N LEU A 108 -1.73 16.54 3.22
CA LEU A 108 -1.50 17.31 4.45
C LEU A 108 -0.14 18.03 4.44
N LYS A 109 0.91 17.43 3.89
CA LYS A 109 2.21 18.10 3.69
C LYS A 109 2.08 19.28 2.73
N VAL A 110 1.40 19.09 1.60
CA VAL A 110 1.14 20.16 0.62
C VAL A 110 0.32 21.30 1.25
N LEU A 111 -0.73 20.97 2.00
CA LEU A 111 -1.56 21.97 2.70
C LEU A 111 -0.76 22.75 3.77
N LYS A 112 0.12 22.09 4.52
CA LYS A 112 1.02 22.75 5.47
C LYS A 112 2.01 23.67 4.76
N GLN A 113 2.64 23.22 3.67
CA GLN A 113 3.54 24.04 2.87
C GLN A 113 2.84 25.26 2.25
N LEU A 114 1.61 25.09 1.76
CA LEU A 114 0.79 26.19 1.25
C LEU A 114 0.41 27.21 2.35
N LYS A 115 0.11 26.76 3.57
CA LYS A 115 -0.15 27.66 4.71
C LYS A 115 1.10 28.46 5.08
N VAL A 116 2.27 27.82 5.11
CA VAL A 116 3.55 28.51 5.36
C VAL A 116 3.86 29.49 4.22
N GLY A 117 3.67 29.10 2.96
CA GLY A 117 3.85 29.99 1.80
C GLY A 117 2.97 31.23 1.86
N LYS A 118 1.68 31.09 2.22
CA LYS A 118 0.76 32.23 2.41
C LYS A 118 1.18 33.14 3.58
N SER A 119 1.69 32.58 4.67
CA SER A 119 2.20 33.36 5.80
C SER A 119 3.48 34.13 5.43
N VAL A 120 4.44 33.49 4.76
CA VAL A 120 5.67 34.14 4.27
C VAL A 120 5.34 35.25 3.28
N PHE A 121 4.40 35.01 2.36
CA PHE A 121 3.96 36.03 1.40
C PHE A 121 3.30 37.25 2.08
N LYS A 122 2.50 37.03 3.13
CA LYS A 122 1.93 38.11 3.96
C LYS A 122 3.00 38.93 4.68
N ILE A 123 4.05 38.28 5.20
CA ILE A 123 5.15 38.96 5.91
C ILE A 123 5.97 39.80 4.93
N ILE A 124 6.29 39.26 3.75
CA ILE A 124 7.00 39.99 2.68
C ILE A 124 6.18 41.19 2.19
N GLN A 125 4.86 41.03 2.01
CA GLN A 125 4.00 42.15 1.64
C GLN A 125 3.94 43.25 2.71
N LYS A 126 3.89 42.89 4.00
CA LYS A 126 3.94 43.88 5.09
C LYS A 126 5.28 44.62 5.12
N LEU A 127 6.40 43.93 4.93
CA LEU A 127 7.72 44.55 4.86
C LEU A 127 7.86 45.48 3.64
N LYS A 128 7.29 45.10 2.49
CA LYS A 128 7.30 45.92 1.27
C LYS A 128 6.38 47.15 1.35
N LYS A 129 5.34 47.14 2.19
CA LYS A 129 4.45 48.29 2.46
C LYS A 129 4.96 49.21 3.56
N SER A 130 5.90 48.75 4.38
CA SER A 130 6.45 49.49 5.54
C SER A 130 7.80 50.15 5.23
N LYS A 131 8.23 50.14 3.96
CA LYS A 131 9.41 50.79 3.43
C LYS A 131 8.94 51.77 2.34
#